data_AF-A0A532TUM4-F1
#
_entry.id   AF-A0A532TUM4-F1
#
_cell.length_a   1.000
_cell.length_b   1.000
_cell.length_c   1.000
_cell.angle_alpha   90.00
_cell.angle_beta   90.00
_cell.angle_gamma   90.00
#
_symmetry.space_group_name_H-M   'P 1'
#
loop_
_entity.id
_entity.type
_entity.pdbx_description
1 polymer ?
#
loop_
_entity_poly.entity_id
_entity_poly.type
_entity_poly.pdbx_seq_one_letter_code
_entity_poly.pdbx_strand_id
1 'polypeptide(L)'
;MNNLDNDKKKVEQLTKIRHAYTNLVDYLKELLFKERILDSPSYAELSRKLGFKYNWIKEKKYSMNQGHFPKKETFDDLYNRLANKYMSKLSKSYEAIQNKFNTLYTFSFSTDKQSLSISSSQQKSIKRGFFNNIKGIIKNHFPNARVFDTDISRLFFERARALKDSHLKGNYKYRKLELSTLFNFIYKIRTVTTEEFANFFTDIITVDVDNLQIIRFEVENFIEEFIFANPFDVKYIGDSHNKGTRYFKPEYELTLSIWFEMSKAKKKPILLKNARKLLKYQTFGRINRFGQPDRGKVYSWIGLMNMLKELVKLVPYSSYSKIFKEVWDYINIRNLYLILPRVYHPSWYTISTIKFHIITLIIRDLGLDILTLEPIKSESFKKTHRMDSFTYERHHIFVNDKMSIDVNRLALVMHTNHYNLEGKSNLVLDLIRRRINLTFDCPQYYKKNIIDWRDKWQHYLQRRTFLIQNGIVNFINEYFTDDNGNNYIFEKFFSNIPKDNIEQDIKNLMLEWINKHRPAPILNSHIITKLFCGTPNLVTSGFIQYKS
;
A
#
# COMPACT_ATOMS: atom_id res chain seq x y z
N MET A 1 31.90 4.04 -4.28
CA MET A 1 32.54 3.12 -3.31
C MET A 1 31.99 3.20 -1.88
N ASN A 2 30.85 3.88 -1.61
CA ASN A 2 30.36 4.08 -0.23
C ASN A 2 29.32 3.06 0.30
N ASN A 3 28.81 2.14 -0.54
CA ASN A 3 27.76 1.19 -0.11
C ASN A 3 28.31 -0.10 0.52
N LEU A 4 29.46 -0.59 0.04
CA LEU A 4 30.08 -1.83 0.56
C LEU A 4 30.60 -1.67 1.99
N ASP A 5 31.18 -0.51 2.33
CA ASP A 5 31.64 -0.22 3.70
C ASP A 5 30.49 -0.01 4.69
N ASN A 6 29.37 0.53 4.22
CA ASN A 6 28.15 0.68 5.03
C ASN A 6 27.49 -0.66 5.33
N ASP A 7 27.47 -1.57 4.35
CA ASP A 7 26.92 -2.92 4.54
C ASP A 7 27.83 -3.76 5.45
N LYS A 8 29.16 -3.64 5.33
CA LYS A 8 30.12 -4.28 6.23
C LYS A 8 29.98 -3.80 7.69
N LYS A 9 29.83 -2.48 7.91
CA LYS A 9 29.60 -1.89 9.24
C LYS A 9 28.27 -2.32 9.86
N LYS A 10 27.20 -2.42 9.06
CA LYS A 10 25.89 -2.91 9.53
C LYS A 10 25.93 -4.38 9.96
N VAL A 11 26.61 -5.24 9.19
CA VAL A 11 26.78 -6.67 9.52
C VAL A 11 27.58 -6.84 10.82
N GLU A 12 28.64 -6.05 11.01
CA GLU A 12 29.45 -6.09 12.23
C GLU A 12 28.64 -5.62 13.46
N GLN A 13 27.88 -4.53 13.33
CA GLN A 13 27.02 -4.02 14.39
C GLN A 13 25.93 -5.03 14.79
N LEU A 14 25.25 -5.63 13.82
CA LEU A 14 24.22 -6.64 14.10
C LEU A 14 24.81 -7.87 14.79
N THR A 15 26.04 -8.24 14.45
CA THR A 15 26.76 -9.34 15.10
C THR A 15 27.04 -9.03 16.58
N LYS A 16 27.47 -7.80 16.91
CA LYS A 16 27.67 -7.35 18.29
C LYS A 16 26.36 -7.34 19.10
N ILE A 17 25.28 -6.84 18.51
CA ILE A 17 23.94 -6.82 19.13
C ILE A 17 23.46 -8.25 19.42
N ARG A 18 23.57 -9.16 18.44
CA ARG A 18 23.19 -10.56 18.59
C ARG A 18 23.95 -11.24 19.72
N HIS A 19 25.26 -11.00 19.81
CA HIS A 19 26.09 -11.58 20.85
C HIS A 19 25.69 -11.04 22.23
N ALA A 20 25.49 -9.73 22.37
CA ALA A 20 25.07 -9.12 23.63
C ALA A 20 23.68 -9.60 24.07
N TYR A 21 22.73 -9.74 23.14
CA TYR A 21 21.40 -10.28 23.43
C TYR A 21 21.47 -11.73 23.89
N THR A 22 22.26 -12.55 23.20
CA THR A 22 22.43 -13.97 23.57
C THR A 22 23.05 -14.10 24.96
N ASN A 23 24.11 -13.34 25.25
CA ASN A 23 24.75 -13.31 26.57
C ASN A 23 23.79 -12.87 27.68
N LEU A 24 22.95 -11.85 27.43
CA LEU A 24 21.95 -11.39 28.38
C LEU A 24 20.92 -12.49 28.67
N VAL A 25 20.35 -13.08 27.62
CA VAL A 25 19.30 -14.09 27.78
C VAL A 25 19.85 -15.36 28.43
N ASP A 26 21.05 -15.81 28.05
CA ASP A 26 21.67 -16.98 28.66
C ASP A 26 21.96 -16.75 30.14
N TYR A 27 22.47 -15.57 30.50
CA TYR A 27 22.62 -15.16 31.90
C TYR A 27 21.28 -15.15 32.66
N LEU A 28 20.22 -14.59 32.07
CA LEU A 28 18.91 -14.55 32.72
C LEU A 28 18.31 -15.95 32.93
N LYS A 29 18.46 -16.86 31.97
CA LYS A 29 18.00 -18.25 32.14
C LYS A 29 18.71 -18.93 33.30
N GLU A 30 20.04 -18.82 33.36
CA GLU A 30 20.83 -19.44 34.41
C GLU A 30 20.51 -18.83 35.78
N LEU A 31 20.43 -17.51 35.86
CA LEU A 31 20.12 -16.79 37.09
C LEU A 31 18.72 -17.16 37.60
N LEU A 32 17.69 -17.06 36.76
CA LEU A 32 16.32 -17.35 37.19
C LEU A 32 16.11 -18.85 37.46
N PHE A 33 16.90 -19.75 36.87
CA PHE A 33 16.89 -21.16 37.23
C PHE A 33 17.54 -21.39 38.60
N LYS A 34 18.70 -20.78 38.88
CA LYS A 34 19.35 -20.84 40.20
C LYS A 34 18.46 -20.30 41.33
N GLU A 35 17.75 -19.21 41.06
CA GLU A 35 16.77 -18.61 41.97
C GLU A 35 15.42 -19.36 42.03
N ARG A 36 15.33 -20.55 41.40
CA ARG A 36 14.14 -21.43 41.34
C ARG A 36 12.88 -20.72 40.82
N ILE A 37 13.05 -19.73 39.94
CA ILE A 37 11.96 -19.02 39.25
C ILE A 37 11.56 -19.76 37.97
N LEU A 38 12.54 -20.31 37.26
CA LEU A 38 12.35 -21.17 36.10
C LEU A 38 12.37 -22.64 36.50
N ASP A 39 11.53 -23.45 35.85
CA ASP A 39 11.49 -24.90 36.08
C ASP A 39 12.61 -25.59 35.25
N SER A 40 13.07 -24.96 34.16
CA SER A 40 14.22 -25.33 33.33
C SER A 40 14.92 -24.09 32.72
N PRO A 41 16.24 -24.12 32.46
CA PRO A 41 16.97 -23.00 31.84
C PRO A 41 16.77 -22.96 30.31
N SER A 42 15.51 -22.85 29.85
CA SER A 42 15.15 -22.82 28.43
C SER A 42 14.59 -21.46 27.97
N TYR A 43 14.74 -21.13 26.68
CA TYR A 43 14.20 -19.88 26.11
C TYR A 43 12.67 -19.83 26.18
N ALA A 44 12.01 -20.97 26.01
CA ALA A 44 10.57 -21.07 26.04
C ALA A 44 10.00 -20.83 27.44
N GLU A 45 10.66 -21.41 28.44
CA GLU A 45 10.34 -21.22 29.85
C GLU A 45 10.53 -19.78 30.29
N LEU A 46 11.66 -19.16 29.92
CA LEU A 46 11.94 -17.76 30.23
C LEU A 46 10.89 -16.84 29.59
N SER A 47 10.53 -17.11 28.33
CA SER A 47 9.46 -16.38 27.62
C SER A 47 8.12 -16.50 28.37
N ARG A 48 7.74 -17.73 28.77
CA ARG A 48 6.50 -18.03 29.49
C ARG A 48 6.45 -17.31 30.84
N LYS A 49 7.47 -17.45 31.70
CA LYS A 49 7.49 -16.83 33.03
C LYS A 49 7.44 -15.30 32.96
N LEU A 50 8.13 -14.70 31.97
CA LEU A 50 8.05 -13.25 31.71
C LEU A 50 6.73 -12.81 31.05
N GLY A 51 5.86 -13.75 30.66
CA GLY A 51 4.52 -13.48 30.12
C GLY A 51 4.52 -13.11 28.64
N PHE A 52 5.54 -13.55 27.90
CA PHE A 52 5.60 -13.49 26.45
C PHE A 52 4.95 -14.73 25.83
N LYS A 53 4.76 -14.70 24.51
CA LYS A 53 4.41 -15.90 23.73
C LYS A 53 5.51 -16.96 23.88
N TYR A 54 5.13 -18.23 23.83
CA TYR A 54 5.97 -19.39 24.16
C TYR A 54 7.38 -19.39 23.53
N ASN A 55 7.57 -18.85 22.33
CA ASN A 55 8.87 -18.81 21.65
C ASN A 55 9.44 -17.41 21.42
N TRP A 56 8.91 -16.38 22.09
CA TRP A 56 9.23 -14.98 21.78
C TRP A 56 10.75 -14.69 21.79
N ILE A 57 11.48 -15.17 22.81
CA ILE A 57 12.94 -14.97 22.89
C ILE A 57 13.67 -15.66 21.72
N LYS A 58 13.25 -16.88 21.38
CA LYS A 58 13.82 -17.65 20.26
C LYS A 58 13.51 -16.99 18.92
N GLU A 59 12.31 -16.45 18.74
CA GLU A 59 11.88 -15.68 17.56
C GLU A 59 12.70 -14.41 17.39
N LYS A 60 12.98 -13.67 18.49
CA LYS A 60 13.83 -12.49 18.45
C LYS A 60 15.27 -12.83 18.07
N LYS A 61 15.84 -13.88 18.68
CA LYS A 61 17.16 -14.41 18.29
C LYS A 61 17.22 -14.78 16.81
N TYR A 62 16.19 -15.47 16.30
CA TYR A 62 16.10 -15.85 14.89
C TYR A 62 15.99 -14.64 13.96
N SER A 63 15.17 -13.63 14.30
CA SER A 63 15.05 -12.41 13.50
C SER A 63 16.37 -11.66 13.34
N MET A 64 17.20 -11.62 14.38
CA MET A 64 18.55 -11.03 14.32
C MET A 64 19.51 -11.83 13.44
N ASN A 65 19.34 -13.15 13.35
CA ASN A 65 20.09 -13.97 12.38
C ASN A 65 19.67 -13.71 10.92
N GLN A 66 18.45 -13.20 10.70
CA GLN A 66 17.91 -12.86 9.37
C GLN A 66 18.20 -11.41 8.95
N GLY A 67 19.10 -10.69 9.66
CA GLY A 67 19.45 -9.31 9.31
C GLY A 67 18.56 -8.24 9.96
N HIS A 68 17.58 -8.59 10.79
CA HIS A 68 16.69 -7.62 11.42
C HIS A 68 17.30 -7.00 12.69
N PHE A 69 17.40 -5.67 12.71
CA PHE A 69 17.77 -4.93 13.91
C PHE A 69 16.63 -4.95 14.93
N PRO A 70 16.89 -5.35 16.18
CA PRO A 70 15.88 -5.35 17.23
C PRO A 70 15.52 -3.91 17.62
N LYS A 71 14.24 -3.64 17.83
CA LYS A 71 13.77 -2.32 18.27
C LYS A 71 13.99 -2.13 19.77
N LYS A 72 14.22 -0.90 20.23
CA LYS A 72 14.45 -0.56 21.66
C LYS A 72 13.35 -1.11 22.57
N GLU A 73 12.10 -1.05 22.12
CA GLU A 73 10.94 -1.54 22.87
C GLU A 73 11.00 -3.05 23.13
N THR A 74 11.72 -3.81 22.29
CA THR A 74 11.94 -5.24 22.50
C THR A 74 12.74 -5.48 23.77
N PHE A 75 13.76 -4.67 24.02
CA PHE A 75 14.58 -4.79 25.22
C PHE A 75 13.92 -4.12 26.42
N ASP A 76 13.20 -3.01 26.21
CA ASP A 76 12.43 -2.36 27.26
C ASP A 76 11.34 -3.29 27.80
N ASP A 77 10.60 -4.01 26.94
CA ASP A 77 9.56 -4.95 27.38
C ASP A 77 10.17 -6.14 28.14
N LEU A 78 11.33 -6.63 27.70
CA LEU A 78 12.08 -7.68 28.41
C LEU A 78 12.52 -7.21 29.80
N TYR A 79 13.12 -6.02 29.89
CA TYR A 79 13.60 -5.41 31.12
C TYR A 79 12.44 -5.12 32.08
N ASN A 80 11.39 -4.45 31.59
CA ASN A 80 10.24 -4.05 32.41
C ASN A 80 9.49 -5.27 32.95
N ARG A 81 9.33 -6.34 32.16
CA ARG A 81 8.68 -7.57 32.65
C ARG A 81 9.53 -8.30 33.67
N LEU A 82 10.85 -8.32 33.49
CA LEU A 82 11.78 -8.87 34.46
C LEU A 82 11.71 -8.08 35.78
N ALA A 83 11.78 -6.75 35.70
CA ALA A 83 11.69 -5.86 36.85
C ALA A 83 10.33 -6.01 37.58
N ASN A 84 9.22 -5.84 36.85
CA ASN A 84 7.88 -5.88 37.44
C ASN A 84 7.56 -7.20 38.13
N LYS A 85 8.08 -8.32 37.63
CA LYS A 85 7.76 -9.65 38.18
C LYS A 85 8.76 -10.14 39.21
N TYR A 86 10.04 -9.79 39.06
CA TYR A 86 11.13 -10.47 39.74
C TYR A 86 12.14 -9.53 40.40
N MET A 87 11.95 -8.21 40.37
CA MET A 87 12.91 -7.26 40.98
C MET A 87 13.15 -7.52 42.47
N SER A 88 12.10 -7.85 43.24
CA SER A 88 12.24 -8.18 44.66
C SER A 88 13.05 -9.46 44.91
N LYS A 89 12.94 -10.44 44.01
CA LYS A 89 13.66 -11.73 44.10
C LYS A 89 15.09 -11.64 43.56
N LEU A 90 15.35 -10.71 42.64
CA LEU A 90 16.64 -10.57 41.95
C LEU A 90 17.45 -9.35 42.41
N SER A 91 17.09 -8.74 43.54
CA SER A 91 17.66 -7.48 44.01
C SER A 91 19.20 -7.51 44.11
N LYS A 92 19.78 -8.61 44.59
CA LYS A 92 21.24 -8.82 44.70
C LYS A 92 21.97 -8.94 43.36
N SER A 93 21.27 -9.32 42.30
CA SER A 93 21.84 -9.51 40.96
C SER A 93 21.41 -8.42 39.99
N TYR A 94 20.63 -7.45 40.45
CA TYR A 94 19.98 -6.46 39.58
C TYR A 94 20.99 -5.52 38.93
N GLU A 95 22.06 -5.17 39.63
CA GLU A 95 23.17 -4.39 39.07
C GLU A 95 23.83 -5.11 37.88
N ALA A 96 24.12 -6.40 38.03
CA ALA A 96 24.69 -7.23 36.96
C ALA A 96 23.73 -7.39 35.76
N ILE A 97 22.43 -7.54 36.04
CA ILE A 97 21.38 -7.55 35.01
C ILE A 97 21.38 -6.21 34.26
N GLN A 98 21.35 -5.09 34.99
CA GLN A 98 21.31 -3.75 34.43
C GLN A 98 22.54 -3.44 33.59
N ASN A 99 23.73 -3.86 34.02
CA ASN A 99 24.96 -3.75 33.23
C ASN A 99 24.88 -4.49 31.90
N LYS A 100 24.33 -5.72 31.88
CA LYS A 100 24.15 -6.48 30.63
C LYS A 100 23.11 -5.85 29.70
N PHE A 101 22.03 -5.28 30.25
CA PHE A 101 21.08 -4.49 29.47
C PHE A 101 21.73 -3.22 28.92
N ASN A 102 22.52 -2.49 29.73
CA ASN A 102 23.24 -1.31 29.29
C ASN A 102 24.23 -1.63 28.16
N THR A 103 24.99 -2.72 28.26
CA THR A 103 25.85 -3.20 27.16
C THR A 103 25.06 -3.46 25.88
N LEU A 104 23.90 -4.12 25.99
CA LEU A 104 23.02 -4.36 24.86
C LEU A 104 22.48 -3.05 24.27
N TYR A 105 22.06 -2.09 25.09
CA TYR A 105 21.60 -0.77 24.63
C TYR A 105 22.72 0.01 23.96
N THR A 106 23.93 0.01 24.50
CA THR A 106 25.09 0.69 23.92
C THR A 106 25.42 0.16 22.54
N PHE A 107 25.39 -1.16 22.33
CA PHE A 107 25.63 -1.74 21.00
C PHE A 107 24.46 -1.52 20.03
N SER A 108 23.24 -1.43 20.55
CA SER A 108 22.03 -1.36 19.73
C SER A 108 21.62 0.07 19.39
N PHE A 109 21.95 1.05 20.23
CA PHE A 109 21.43 2.42 20.17
C PHE A 109 22.46 3.45 20.66
N SER A 110 23.69 3.37 20.16
CA SER A 110 24.88 4.13 20.61
C SER A 110 24.79 5.68 20.59
N THR A 111 23.61 6.27 20.45
CA THR A 111 23.38 7.72 20.53
C THR A 111 22.36 8.16 21.58
N ASP A 112 21.64 7.24 22.23
CA ASP A 112 20.52 7.62 23.10
C ASP A 112 20.81 7.31 24.58
N LYS A 113 21.61 8.16 25.22
CA LYS A 113 21.49 8.37 26.67
C LYS A 113 20.18 9.11 26.92
N GLN A 114 19.09 8.40 27.18
CA GLN A 114 17.98 8.92 28.00
C GLN A 114 17.09 7.80 28.56
N SER A 115 16.71 8.05 29.80
CA SER A 115 16.31 7.15 30.88
C SER A 115 14.97 6.42 30.70
N LEU A 116 14.94 5.20 31.24
CA LEU A 116 13.78 4.31 31.38
C LEU A 116 12.96 4.67 32.63
N SER A 117 11.64 4.84 32.46
CA SER A 117 10.59 4.11 33.19
C SER A 117 9.27 4.84 33.09
N ILE A 118 8.23 4.26 32.48
CA ILE A 118 6.89 4.67 32.88
C ILE A 118 5.83 3.56 32.99
N SER A 119 5.22 3.50 34.18
CA SER A 119 4.25 2.54 34.67
C SER A 119 2.81 3.08 34.60
N SER A 120 1.82 2.32 35.07
CA SER A 120 0.37 2.66 35.10
C SER A 120 0.00 4.00 35.78
N SER A 121 0.93 4.63 36.49
CA SER A 121 0.84 6.03 36.95
C SER A 121 0.75 7.03 35.79
N GLN A 122 1.30 6.70 34.62
CA GLN A 122 1.34 7.58 33.46
C GLN A 122 -0.01 7.76 32.78
N GLN A 123 -0.87 6.74 32.71
CA GLN A 123 -2.23 6.95 32.17
C GLN A 123 -3.06 7.89 33.07
N LYS A 124 -2.81 7.88 34.39
CA LYS A 124 -3.40 8.85 35.32
C LYS A 124 -2.83 10.25 35.10
N SER A 125 -1.52 10.39 34.82
CA SER A 125 -0.90 11.70 34.53
C SER A 125 -1.27 12.24 33.14
N ILE A 126 -1.38 11.38 32.12
CA ILE A 126 -1.76 11.74 30.75
C ILE A 126 -3.22 12.23 30.70
N LYS A 127 -4.15 11.57 31.41
CA LYS A 127 -5.55 12.04 31.49
C LYS A 127 -5.64 13.39 32.20
N ARG A 128 -4.93 13.56 33.32
CA ARG A 128 -4.91 14.82 34.06
C ARG A 128 -4.26 15.94 33.23
N GLY A 129 -3.15 15.65 32.56
CA GLY A 129 -2.49 16.54 31.61
C GLY A 129 -3.40 16.93 30.45
N PHE A 130 -4.12 15.98 29.85
CA PHE A 130 -5.06 16.22 28.76
C PHE A 130 -6.15 17.23 29.14
N PHE A 131 -6.84 17.01 30.26
CA PHE A 131 -7.88 17.95 30.69
C PHE A 131 -7.31 19.25 31.24
N ASN A 132 -6.13 19.25 31.85
CA ASN A 132 -5.45 20.48 32.25
C ASN A 132 -5.07 21.36 31.05
N ASN A 133 -4.64 20.76 29.94
CA ASN A 133 -4.34 21.51 28.72
C ASN A 133 -5.59 22.16 28.14
N ILE A 134 -6.73 21.45 28.14
CA ILE A 134 -8.02 22.04 27.74
C ILE A 134 -8.41 23.21 28.66
N LYS A 135 -8.21 23.08 29.97
CA LYS A 135 -8.42 24.22 30.89
C LYS A 135 -7.49 25.38 30.57
N GLY A 136 -6.24 25.10 30.21
CA GLY A 136 -5.26 26.10 29.79
C GLY A 136 -5.75 26.89 28.59
N ILE A 137 -6.24 26.19 27.55
CA ILE A 137 -6.85 26.82 26.36
C ILE A 137 -7.98 27.78 26.78
N ILE A 138 -8.94 27.33 27.59
CA ILE A 138 -10.07 28.17 28.00
C ILE A 138 -9.60 29.38 28.83
N LYS A 139 -8.62 29.19 29.72
CA LYS A 139 -8.04 30.27 30.53
C LYS A 139 -7.28 31.32 29.72
N ASN A 140 -6.73 30.97 28.55
CA ASN A 140 -6.06 31.96 27.70
C ASN A 140 -7.04 33.02 27.20
N HIS A 141 -8.29 32.62 26.95
CA HIS A 141 -9.36 33.52 26.50
C HIS A 141 -10.12 34.15 27.67
N PHE A 142 -10.18 33.47 28.82
CA PHE A 142 -10.81 33.95 30.04
C PHE A 142 -9.83 33.91 31.23
N PRO A 143 -8.83 34.82 31.29
CA PRO A 143 -7.73 34.74 32.26
C PRO A 143 -8.20 34.86 33.71
N ASN A 144 -9.30 35.57 33.94
CA ASN A 144 -9.88 35.80 35.28
C ASN A 144 -10.86 34.69 35.70
N ALA A 145 -11.23 33.76 34.82
CA ALA A 145 -12.19 32.71 35.13
C ALA A 145 -11.50 31.52 35.82
N ARG A 146 -12.10 31.02 36.92
CA ARG A 146 -11.67 29.76 37.52
C ARG A 146 -12.33 28.61 36.78
N VAL A 147 -11.52 27.77 36.14
CA VAL A 147 -11.97 26.59 35.40
C VAL A 147 -11.72 25.32 36.22
N PHE A 148 -12.78 24.67 36.69
CA PHE A 148 -12.73 23.47 37.53
C PHE A 148 -12.91 22.17 36.73
N ASP A 149 -12.56 21.02 37.31
CA ASP A 149 -12.80 19.70 36.71
C ASP A 149 -14.29 19.42 36.47
N THR A 150 -15.16 20.01 37.30
CA THR A 150 -16.62 19.89 37.15
C THR A 150 -17.13 20.60 35.90
N ASP A 151 -16.50 21.71 35.52
CA ASP A 151 -16.92 22.50 34.37
C ASP A 151 -16.54 21.78 33.07
N ILE A 152 -15.30 21.28 33.01
CA ILE A 152 -14.85 20.38 31.94
C ILE A 152 -15.68 19.08 31.89
N SER A 153 -16.13 18.59 33.05
CA SER A 153 -17.01 17.42 33.11
C SER A 153 -18.38 17.71 32.49
N ARG A 154 -18.98 18.87 32.76
CA ARG A 154 -20.26 19.30 32.15
C ARG A 154 -20.12 19.47 30.64
N LEU A 155 -19.00 20.03 30.19
CA LEU A 155 -18.71 20.21 28.77
C LEU A 155 -18.68 18.87 28.01
N PHE A 156 -18.04 17.83 28.56
CA PHE A 156 -17.80 16.58 27.82
C PHE A 156 -18.60 15.36 28.26
N PHE A 157 -19.27 15.39 29.41
CA PHE A 157 -19.98 14.24 29.98
C PHE A 157 -21.37 14.65 30.50
N GLU A 158 -22.30 13.69 30.51
CA GLU A 158 -23.65 13.92 31.07
C GLU A 158 -23.62 14.13 32.58
N ARG A 159 -22.59 13.62 33.28
CA ARG A 159 -22.44 13.77 34.73
C ARG A 159 -21.45 14.87 35.05
N ALA A 160 -21.91 15.91 35.74
CA ALA A 160 -21.09 17.06 36.17
C ALA A 160 -19.87 16.68 37.04
N ARG A 161 -19.87 15.52 37.68
CA ARG A 161 -18.73 15.01 38.48
C ARG A 161 -17.99 13.86 37.81
N ALA A 162 -18.20 13.59 36.51
CA ALA A 162 -17.61 12.44 35.83
C ALA A 162 -16.08 12.35 35.97
N LEU A 163 -15.36 13.47 35.87
CA LEU A 163 -13.90 13.47 36.04
C LEU A 163 -13.50 13.23 37.51
N LYS A 164 -14.19 13.89 38.45
CA LYS A 164 -13.96 13.74 39.90
C LYS A 164 -14.28 12.32 40.40
N ASP A 165 -15.39 11.73 39.97
CA ASP A 165 -15.88 10.41 40.35
C ASP A 165 -15.09 9.26 39.68
N SER A 166 -14.45 9.52 38.53
CA SER A 166 -13.64 8.52 37.83
C SER A 166 -12.43 8.03 38.65
N HIS A 167 -11.99 8.84 39.61
CA HIS A 167 -10.96 8.49 40.59
C HIS A 167 -11.47 7.59 41.72
N LEU A 168 -12.75 7.68 42.07
CA LEU A 168 -13.34 7.03 43.25
C LEU A 168 -14.02 5.69 42.95
N LYS A 169 -14.62 5.48 41.76
CA LYS A 169 -15.57 4.38 41.53
C LYS A 169 -15.13 3.24 40.61
N GLY A 170 -13.84 3.07 40.30
CA GLY A 170 -13.43 1.85 39.57
C GLY A 170 -13.85 1.76 38.08
N ASN A 171 -14.71 2.65 37.60
CA ASN A 171 -15.54 2.38 36.42
C ASN A 171 -14.76 2.51 35.09
N TYR A 172 -14.45 1.37 34.47
CA TYR A 172 -13.62 1.25 33.26
C TYR A 172 -14.12 2.08 32.07
N LYS A 173 -15.44 2.35 31.97
CA LYS A 173 -16.05 3.11 30.87
C LYS A 173 -15.58 4.57 30.79
N TYR A 174 -15.10 5.14 31.90
CA TYR A 174 -14.65 6.55 31.99
C TYR A 174 -13.12 6.69 32.13
N ARG A 175 -12.38 5.59 31.99
CA ARG A 175 -10.93 5.52 32.23
C ARG A 175 -10.07 5.60 30.97
N LYS A 176 -10.60 5.30 29.78
CA LYS A 176 -9.81 5.25 28.53
C LYS A 176 -10.20 6.37 27.56
N LEU A 177 -9.21 7.18 27.16
CA LEU A 177 -9.32 8.13 26.05
C LEU A 177 -9.25 7.38 24.70
N GLU A 178 -10.20 6.50 24.45
CA GLU A 178 -10.28 5.79 23.16
C GLU A 178 -10.68 6.76 22.03
N LEU A 179 -10.37 6.41 20.78
CA LEU A 179 -10.69 7.24 19.61
C LEU A 179 -12.17 7.65 19.57
N SER A 180 -13.09 6.75 19.91
CA SER A 180 -14.53 7.08 19.95
C SER A 180 -14.89 8.11 21.02
N THR A 181 -14.15 8.15 22.13
CA THR A 181 -14.32 9.13 23.21
C THR A 181 -13.82 10.49 22.76
N LEU A 182 -12.69 10.54 22.06
CA LEU A 182 -12.13 11.79 21.54
C LEU A 182 -12.98 12.37 20.41
N PHE A 183 -13.52 11.52 19.52
CA PHE A 183 -14.52 11.93 18.53
C PHE A 183 -15.75 12.54 19.19
N ASN A 184 -16.24 11.95 20.29
CA ASN A 184 -17.33 12.52 21.07
C ASN A 184 -16.97 13.90 21.65
N PHE A 185 -15.74 14.09 22.13
CA PHE A 185 -15.30 15.41 22.61
C PHE A 185 -15.26 16.44 21.48
N ILE A 186 -14.75 16.08 20.30
CA ILE A 186 -14.79 16.93 19.09
C ILE A 186 -16.24 17.27 18.74
N TYR A 187 -17.15 16.30 18.80
CA TYR A 187 -18.57 16.57 18.53
C TYR A 187 -19.18 17.58 19.50
N LYS A 188 -18.95 17.39 20.81
CA LYS A 188 -19.48 18.27 21.85
C LYS A 188 -18.94 19.68 21.73
N ILE A 189 -17.64 19.85 21.53
CA ILE A 189 -17.06 21.18 21.39
C ILE A 189 -17.54 21.87 20.11
N ARG A 190 -17.64 21.17 18.98
CA ARG A 190 -18.16 21.76 17.73
C ARG A 190 -19.64 22.18 17.80
N THR A 191 -20.43 21.56 18.68
CA THR A 191 -21.88 21.78 18.77
C THR A 191 -22.32 22.67 19.93
N VAL A 192 -21.45 22.90 20.92
CA VAL A 192 -21.77 23.74 22.09
C VAL A 192 -22.10 25.17 21.67
N THR A 193 -23.22 25.72 22.09
CA THR A 193 -23.58 27.13 21.85
C THR A 193 -22.87 28.08 22.83
N THR A 194 -22.89 29.39 22.59
CA THR A 194 -22.35 30.39 23.52
C THR A 194 -23.05 30.32 24.87
N GLU A 195 -24.37 30.15 24.87
CA GLU A 195 -25.19 29.98 26.08
C GLU A 195 -24.84 28.69 26.84
N GLU A 196 -24.79 27.54 26.14
CA GLU A 196 -24.39 26.28 26.78
C GLU A 196 -22.97 26.35 27.34
N PHE A 197 -22.05 26.99 26.63
CA PHE A 197 -20.68 27.17 27.08
C PHE A 197 -20.63 28.01 28.37
N ALA A 198 -21.26 29.18 28.38
CA ALA A 198 -21.36 30.01 29.58
C ALA A 198 -21.97 29.24 30.76
N ASN A 199 -23.04 28.48 30.52
CA ASN A 199 -23.70 27.66 31.54
C ASN A 199 -22.83 26.54 32.11
N PHE A 200 -21.78 26.10 31.41
CA PHE A 200 -20.84 25.12 31.94
C PHE A 200 -19.83 25.71 32.93
N PHE A 201 -19.50 26.99 32.79
CA PHE A 201 -18.44 27.68 33.55
C PHE A 201 -19.00 28.80 34.41
N THR A 202 -19.01 28.60 35.73
CA THR A 202 -19.61 29.53 36.70
C THR A 202 -19.09 30.97 36.59
N ASP A 203 -17.81 31.16 36.28
CA ASP A 203 -17.15 32.47 36.24
C ASP A 203 -17.21 33.13 34.83
N ILE A 204 -17.86 32.50 33.84
CA ILE A 204 -17.98 33.01 32.46
C ILE A 204 -19.44 33.36 32.19
N ILE A 205 -19.75 34.66 32.24
CA ILE A 205 -21.13 35.17 32.13
C ILE A 205 -21.54 35.38 30.67
N THR A 206 -20.62 35.88 29.83
CA THR A 206 -20.86 36.11 28.40
C THR A 206 -19.70 35.57 27.59
N VAL A 207 -20.03 35.02 26.42
CA VAL A 207 -19.09 34.49 25.44
C VAL A 207 -19.56 34.97 24.07
N ASP A 208 -18.74 35.76 23.39
CA ASP A 208 -19.00 36.13 22.01
C ASP A 208 -18.73 34.95 21.06
N VAL A 209 -19.33 35.02 19.87
CA VAL A 209 -19.29 33.93 18.89
C VAL A 209 -17.85 33.70 18.41
N ASP A 210 -17.07 34.76 18.20
CA ASP A 210 -15.72 34.66 17.64
C ASP A 210 -14.75 33.98 18.60
N ASN A 211 -14.76 34.37 19.88
CA ASN A 211 -13.98 33.73 20.93
C ASN A 211 -14.36 32.26 21.09
N LEU A 212 -15.66 31.92 21.02
CA LEU A 212 -16.07 30.52 21.07
C LEU A 212 -15.54 29.74 19.85
N GLN A 213 -15.54 30.32 18.65
CA GLN A 213 -15.00 29.65 17.46
C GLN A 213 -13.49 29.40 17.59
N ILE A 214 -12.73 30.35 18.14
CA ILE A 214 -11.29 30.18 18.39
C ILE A 214 -11.06 29.06 19.40
N ILE A 215 -11.77 29.07 20.54
CA ILE A 215 -11.67 28.00 21.54
C ILE A 215 -12.02 26.64 20.94
N ARG A 216 -13.08 26.55 20.12
CA ARG A 216 -13.46 25.30 19.45
C ARG A 216 -12.33 24.77 18.59
N PHE A 217 -11.71 25.62 17.79
CA PHE A 217 -10.59 25.27 16.92
C PHE A 217 -9.36 24.82 17.72
N GLU A 218 -8.98 25.56 18.76
CA GLU A 218 -7.82 25.22 19.60
C GLU A 218 -8.00 23.90 20.35
N VAL A 219 -9.18 23.68 20.93
CA VAL A 219 -9.49 22.40 21.61
C VAL A 219 -9.51 21.25 20.62
N GLU A 220 -10.06 21.43 19.43
CA GLU A 220 -10.08 20.40 18.40
C GLU A 220 -8.67 20.04 17.92
N ASN A 221 -7.84 21.04 17.60
CA ASN A 221 -6.45 20.83 17.20
C ASN A 221 -5.66 20.10 18.29
N PHE A 222 -5.83 20.50 19.55
CA PHE A 222 -5.20 19.81 20.67
C PHE A 222 -5.62 18.33 20.74
N ILE A 223 -6.91 18.03 20.54
CA ILE A 223 -7.41 16.65 20.53
C ILE A 223 -6.80 15.87 19.35
N GLU A 224 -6.73 16.45 18.16
CA GLU A 224 -6.12 15.83 16.98
C GLU A 224 -4.63 15.54 17.21
N GLU A 225 -3.87 16.53 17.67
CA GLU A 225 -2.45 16.35 18.02
C GLU A 225 -2.26 15.26 19.07
N PHE A 226 -3.13 15.24 20.09
CA PHE A 226 -3.13 14.20 21.09
C PHE A 226 -3.37 12.81 20.49
N ILE A 227 -4.25 12.68 19.48
CA ILE A 227 -4.51 11.43 18.76
C ILE A 227 -3.26 10.93 18.02
N PHE A 228 -2.55 11.81 17.34
CA PHE A 228 -1.36 11.44 16.57
C PHE A 228 -0.10 11.27 17.44
N ALA A 229 -0.02 11.97 18.57
CA ALA A 229 1.05 11.83 19.55
C ALA A 229 0.87 10.58 20.44
N ASN A 230 -0.36 10.13 20.66
CA ASN A 230 -0.69 8.97 21.49
C ASN A 230 -1.53 7.96 20.71
N PRO A 231 -0.93 7.17 19.79
CA PRO A 231 -1.68 6.19 19.01
C PRO A 231 -2.32 5.13 19.93
N PHE A 232 -3.63 5.23 20.17
CA PHE A 232 -4.40 4.45 21.16
C PHE A 232 -4.46 2.93 20.96
N ASP A 233 -3.83 2.41 19.93
CA ASP A 233 -3.75 0.98 19.62
C ASP A 233 -2.28 0.71 19.27
N VAL A 234 -1.59 -0.17 20.02
CA VAL A 234 -0.19 -0.60 19.73
C VAL A 234 -0.01 -1.04 18.26
N LYS A 235 -1.13 -1.34 17.58
CA LYS A 235 -1.26 -1.65 16.15
C LYS A 235 -0.99 -0.49 15.18
N TYR A 236 -0.92 0.78 15.59
CA TYR A 236 -0.39 1.84 14.71
C TYR A 236 1.12 1.66 14.47
N ILE A 237 1.80 1.03 15.42
CA ILE A 237 3.24 0.73 15.40
C ILE A 237 3.41 -0.67 14.79
N GLY A 238 3.05 -0.80 13.52
CA GLY A 238 3.15 -2.04 12.76
C GLY A 238 3.35 -1.84 11.26
N ASP A 239 3.54 -0.59 10.81
CA ASP A 239 3.88 -0.32 9.42
C ASP A 239 5.28 -0.88 9.15
N SER A 240 5.37 -1.79 8.18
CA SER A 240 6.62 -2.28 7.61
C SER A 240 7.49 -1.16 7.04
N HIS A 241 6.93 0.04 6.86
CA HIS A 241 7.58 1.17 6.20
C HIS A 241 7.98 2.35 7.11
N ASN A 242 7.83 2.25 8.44
CA ASN A 242 8.32 3.28 9.38
C ASN A 242 7.81 4.73 9.10
N LYS A 243 6.64 4.90 8.46
CA LYS A 243 6.15 6.20 7.94
C LYS A 243 5.57 7.17 8.99
N GLY A 244 5.56 6.79 10.27
CA GLY A 244 5.00 7.59 11.38
C GLY A 244 3.47 7.62 11.43
N THR A 245 2.89 8.09 12.54
CA THR A 245 1.43 8.13 12.77
C THR A 245 0.72 9.13 11.84
N ARG A 246 1.39 10.22 11.47
CA ARG A 246 0.87 11.25 10.55
C ARG A 246 0.60 10.74 9.14
N TYR A 247 1.22 9.65 8.72
CA TYR A 247 0.90 9.01 7.43
C TYR A 247 -0.59 8.67 7.31
N PHE A 248 -1.27 8.38 8.43
CA PHE A 248 -2.68 8.00 8.46
C PHE A 248 -3.65 9.18 8.64
N LYS A 249 -3.17 10.42 8.49
CA LYS A 249 -4.00 11.62 8.58
C LYS A 249 -5.19 11.61 7.59
N PRO A 250 -5.03 11.19 6.31
CA PRO A 250 -6.16 11.11 5.38
C PRO A 250 -7.27 10.14 5.82
N GLU A 251 -6.93 8.99 6.42
CA GLU A 251 -7.94 8.06 6.96
C GLU A 251 -8.67 8.63 8.16
N TYR A 252 -7.93 9.30 9.04
CA TYR A 252 -8.49 9.96 10.21
C TYR A 252 -9.50 11.04 9.79
N GLU A 253 -9.10 11.94 8.90
CA GLU A 253 -9.93 13.06 8.40
C GLU A 253 -11.21 12.52 7.77
N LEU A 254 -11.10 11.56 6.84
CA LEU A 254 -12.25 10.96 6.20
C LEU A 254 -13.20 10.28 7.21
N THR A 255 -12.64 9.54 8.16
CA THR A 255 -13.43 8.87 9.20
C THR A 255 -14.17 9.88 10.06
N LEU A 256 -13.47 10.93 10.52
CA LEU A 256 -14.01 11.95 11.41
C LEU A 256 -15.14 12.70 10.73
N SER A 257 -14.95 13.14 9.48
CA SER A 257 -15.97 13.87 8.72
C SER A 257 -17.25 13.07 8.53
N ILE A 258 -17.13 11.82 8.05
CA ILE A 258 -18.28 10.93 7.86
C ILE A 258 -19.00 10.71 9.20
N TRP A 259 -18.23 10.39 10.23
CA TRP A 259 -18.78 10.12 11.56
C TRP A 259 -19.48 11.35 12.17
N PHE A 260 -18.92 12.54 11.97
CA PHE A 260 -19.44 13.79 12.50
C PHE A 260 -20.78 14.15 11.86
N GLU A 261 -20.88 14.10 10.53
CA GLU A 261 -22.11 14.39 9.81
C GLU A 261 -23.23 13.37 10.14
N MET A 262 -22.88 12.09 10.29
CA MET A 262 -23.83 11.09 10.78
C MET A 262 -24.32 11.40 12.21
N SER A 263 -23.41 11.80 13.10
CA SER A 263 -23.75 12.15 14.49
C SER A 263 -24.64 13.39 14.56
N LYS A 264 -24.37 14.39 13.71
CA LYS A 264 -25.21 15.58 13.53
C LYS A 264 -26.61 15.21 13.06
N ALA A 265 -26.72 14.35 12.05
CA ALA A 265 -28.01 13.86 11.56
C ALA A 265 -28.82 13.10 12.64
N LYS A 266 -28.13 12.38 13.55
CA LYS A 266 -28.76 11.72 14.71
C LYS A 266 -28.91 12.62 15.94
N LYS A 267 -28.48 13.88 15.87
CA LYS A 267 -28.44 14.85 16.99
C LYS A 267 -27.69 14.33 18.23
N LYS A 268 -26.82 13.34 18.07
CA LYS A 268 -26.03 12.75 19.17
C LYS A 268 -24.79 12.02 18.65
N PRO A 269 -23.72 11.97 19.44
CA PRO A 269 -22.51 11.23 19.10
C PRO A 269 -22.80 9.73 18.96
N ILE A 270 -22.49 9.16 17.80
CA ILE A 270 -22.68 7.74 17.52
C ILE A 270 -21.42 6.97 17.92
N LEU A 271 -21.52 5.78 18.51
CA LEU A 271 -20.32 4.95 18.71
C LEU A 271 -19.76 4.50 17.35
N LEU A 272 -18.43 4.53 17.14
CA LEU A 272 -17.80 4.09 15.89
C LEU A 272 -18.25 2.69 15.43
N LYS A 273 -18.45 1.76 16.39
CA LYS A 273 -18.98 0.41 16.11
C LYS A 273 -20.40 0.42 15.53
N ASN A 274 -21.23 1.40 15.91
CA ASN A 274 -22.59 1.54 15.43
C ASN A 274 -22.59 2.24 14.07
N ALA A 275 -21.76 3.27 13.88
CA ALA A 275 -21.55 3.90 12.57
C ALA A 275 -21.10 2.87 11.53
N ARG A 276 -20.14 2.01 11.89
CA ARG A 276 -19.71 0.86 11.07
C ARG A 276 -20.87 -0.04 10.61
N LYS A 277 -21.81 -0.35 11.52
CA LYS A 277 -22.98 -1.18 11.19
C LYS A 277 -23.95 -0.46 10.26
N LEU A 278 -24.23 0.82 10.52
CA LEU A 278 -25.11 1.64 9.71
C LEU A 278 -24.60 1.80 8.27
N LEU A 279 -23.29 2.04 8.12
CA LEU A 279 -22.62 2.19 6.82
C LEU A 279 -22.41 0.86 6.10
N LYS A 280 -22.74 -0.28 6.73
CA LYS A 280 -22.40 -1.64 6.26
C LYS A 280 -20.94 -1.79 5.83
N TYR A 281 -20.03 -1.08 6.50
CA TYR A 281 -18.65 -0.99 6.07
C TYR A 281 -17.66 -1.41 7.16
N GLN A 282 -17.26 -2.68 7.14
CA GLN A 282 -16.60 -3.38 8.25
C GLN A 282 -15.29 -2.74 8.75
N THR A 283 -14.57 -2.05 7.87
CA THR A 283 -13.28 -1.41 8.20
C THR A 283 -13.43 0.05 8.64
N PHE A 284 -14.64 0.63 8.59
CA PHE A 284 -14.90 1.99 9.03
C PHE A 284 -14.40 2.24 10.46
N GLY A 285 -13.68 3.35 10.65
CA GLY A 285 -13.07 3.74 11.91
C GLY A 285 -11.79 2.97 12.28
N ARG A 286 -11.22 2.19 11.36
CA ARG A 286 -9.87 1.64 11.49
C ARG A 286 -8.91 2.58 10.80
N ILE A 287 -7.86 3.00 11.49
CA ILE A 287 -6.84 3.93 10.96
C ILE A 287 -5.50 3.18 10.76
N ASN A 288 -5.42 1.88 11.10
CA ASN A 288 -4.15 1.16 11.31
C ASN A 288 -3.95 -0.15 10.52
N ARG A 289 -4.55 -0.33 9.33
CA ARG A 289 -4.23 -1.53 8.50
C ARG A 289 -4.10 -1.22 7.01
N PHE A 290 -2.88 -0.95 6.59
CA PHE A 290 -2.39 -1.24 5.25
C PHE A 290 -0.99 -1.80 5.39
N GLY A 291 -0.65 -2.86 4.64
CA GLY A 291 0.72 -3.39 4.60
C GLY A 291 0.90 -4.91 4.72
N GLN A 292 -0.17 -5.71 4.83
CA GLN A 292 -0.06 -7.14 4.52
C GLN A 292 -0.80 -7.42 3.21
N PRO A 293 -0.09 -7.91 2.16
CA PRO A 293 -0.68 -8.28 0.87
C PRO A 293 -1.93 -9.16 0.98
N ASP A 294 -2.09 -9.91 2.08
CA ASP A 294 -3.12 -10.94 2.22
C ASP A 294 -4.32 -10.53 3.11
N ARG A 295 -4.39 -9.30 3.64
CA ARG A 295 -5.38 -8.94 4.69
C ARG A 295 -6.21 -7.67 4.46
N GLY A 296 -6.43 -7.30 3.20
CA GLY A 296 -7.43 -6.32 2.79
C GLY A 296 -7.08 -4.85 3.14
N LYS A 297 -7.42 -3.95 2.21
CA LYS A 297 -7.24 -2.49 2.33
C LYS A 297 -8.28 -1.90 3.30
N VAL A 298 -7.87 -1.08 4.29
CA VAL A 298 -8.77 -0.45 5.29
C VAL A 298 -9.79 0.51 4.69
N TYR A 299 -9.42 1.18 3.60
CA TYR A 299 -10.35 1.88 2.72
C TYR A 299 -10.12 1.41 1.28
N SER A 300 -11.08 0.66 0.73
CA SER A 300 -11.06 0.21 -0.66
C SER A 300 -12.08 0.98 -1.47
N TRP A 301 -11.88 1.11 -2.78
CA TRP A 301 -12.85 1.76 -3.67
C TRP A 301 -14.26 1.19 -3.50
N ILE A 302 -14.38 -0.14 -3.57
CA ILE A 302 -15.66 -0.86 -3.47
C ILE A 302 -16.29 -0.61 -2.10
N GLY A 303 -15.46 -0.64 -1.05
CA GLY A 303 -15.88 -0.33 0.31
C GLY A 303 -16.42 1.09 0.45
N LEU A 304 -15.70 2.08 -0.07
CA LEU A 304 -16.06 3.49 -0.05
C LEU A 304 -17.34 3.77 -0.86
N MET A 305 -17.49 3.16 -2.04
CA MET A 305 -18.69 3.32 -2.87
C MET A 305 -19.90 2.67 -2.23
N ASN A 306 -19.75 1.48 -1.64
CA ASN A 306 -20.84 0.84 -0.90
C ASN A 306 -21.22 1.64 0.35
N MET A 307 -20.24 2.20 1.05
CA MET A 307 -20.47 3.10 2.17
C MET A 307 -21.25 4.35 1.73
N LEU A 308 -20.88 5.00 0.62
CA LEU A 308 -21.61 6.14 0.08
C LEU A 308 -23.07 5.80 -0.25
N LYS A 309 -23.34 4.62 -0.82
CA LYS A 309 -24.70 4.13 -1.09
C LYS A 309 -25.56 3.98 0.16
N GLU A 310 -24.97 3.65 1.30
CA GLU A 310 -25.72 3.61 2.57
C GLU A 310 -25.80 5.00 3.20
N LEU A 311 -24.74 5.80 3.08
CA LEU A 311 -24.65 7.15 3.63
C LEU A 311 -25.72 8.09 3.07
N VAL A 312 -26.07 7.98 1.77
CA VAL A 312 -27.12 8.80 1.14
C VAL A 312 -28.48 8.68 1.84
N LYS A 313 -28.72 7.57 2.57
CA LYS A 313 -29.95 7.32 3.34
C LYS A 313 -29.88 7.84 4.78
N LEU A 314 -28.69 8.19 5.25
CA LEU A 314 -28.39 8.45 6.66
C LEU A 314 -28.17 9.93 6.98
N VAL A 315 -27.83 10.75 5.98
CA VAL A 315 -27.53 12.17 6.13
C VAL A 315 -28.27 13.01 5.08
N PRO A 316 -28.53 14.30 5.35
CA PRO A 316 -29.10 15.22 4.36
C PRO A 316 -28.23 15.36 3.11
N TYR A 317 -28.85 15.73 1.98
CA TYR A 317 -28.16 15.87 0.69
C TYR A 317 -26.94 16.81 0.75
N SER A 318 -27.04 17.95 1.45
CA SER A 318 -25.94 18.90 1.61
C SER A 318 -24.72 18.28 2.31
N SER A 319 -24.94 17.55 3.40
CA SER A 319 -23.90 16.79 4.09
C SER A 319 -23.34 15.66 3.22
N TYR A 320 -24.20 14.95 2.48
CA TYR A 320 -23.79 13.89 1.56
C TYR A 320 -22.85 14.41 0.48
N SER A 321 -23.20 15.53 -0.17
CA SER A 321 -22.37 16.13 -1.23
C SER A 321 -20.97 16.50 -0.73
N LYS A 322 -20.87 17.05 0.50
CA LYS A 322 -19.59 17.36 1.13
C LYS A 322 -18.77 16.10 1.34
N ILE A 323 -19.37 15.07 1.94
CA ILE A 323 -18.70 13.79 2.20
C ILE A 323 -18.28 13.10 0.91
N PHE A 324 -19.11 13.15 -0.14
CA PHE A 324 -18.78 12.59 -1.44
C PHE A 324 -17.48 13.18 -1.99
N LYS A 325 -17.34 14.51 -1.91
CA LYS A 325 -16.10 15.20 -2.31
C LYS A 325 -14.90 14.72 -1.49
N GLU A 326 -15.03 14.64 -0.17
CA GLU A 326 -13.95 14.18 0.71
C GLU A 326 -13.57 12.70 0.46
N VAL A 327 -14.54 11.84 0.17
CA VAL A 327 -14.28 10.45 -0.26
C VAL A 327 -13.52 10.43 -1.57
N TRP A 328 -13.88 11.29 -2.52
CA TRP A 328 -13.21 11.39 -3.81
C TRP A 328 -11.76 11.89 -3.66
N ASP A 329 -11.54 12.93 -2.87
CA ASP A 329 -10.21 13.45 -2.55
C ASP A 329 -9.34 12.38 -1.88
N TYR A 330 -9.91 11.61 -0.95
CA TYR A 330 -9.22 10.47 -0.35
C TYR A 330 -8.85 9.38 -1.36
N ILE A 331 -9.75 9.04 -2.29
CA ILE A 331 -9.47 8.09 -3.38
C ILE A 331 -8.28 8.55 -4.21
N ASN A 332 -8.20 9.85 -4.51
CA ASN A 332 -7.09 10.45 -5.26
C ASN A 332 -5.79 10.38 -4.47
N ILE A 333 -5.79 10.83 -3.19
CA ILE A 333 -4.62 10.80 -2.30
C ILE A 333 -4.05 9.39 -2.15
N ARG A 334 -4.91 8.38 -2.09
CA ARG A 334 -4.52 6.98 -1.88
C ARG A 334 -4.43 6.15 -3.16
N ASN A 335 -4.63 6.76 -4.33
CA ASN A 335 -4.68 6.08 -5.62
C ASN A 335 -5.57 4.83 -5.58
N LEU A 336 -6.76 4.95 -4.99
CA LEU A 336 -7.70 3.85 -4.79
C LEU A 336 -8.66 3.69 -5.97
N TYR A 337 -8.32 4.18 -7.16
CA TYR A 337 -9.18 4.03 -8.33
C TYR A 337 -9.57 2.56 -8.54
N LEU A 338 -10.80 2.35 -9.01
CA LEU A 338 -11.22 1.05 -9.48
C LEU A 338 -10.22 0.59 -10.55
N ILE A 339 -9.77 -0.66 -10.47
CA ILE A 339 -9.30 -1.35 -11.68
C ILE A 339 -10.51 -1.38 -12.61
N LEU A 340 -10.55 -0.46 -13.57
CA LEU A 340 -11.63 -0.24 -14.54
C LEU A 340 -11.92 -1.54 -15.33
N PRO A 341 -13.15 -1.70 -15.87
CA PRO A 341 -13.74 -3.00 -16.18
C PRO A 341 -12.83 -3.82 -17.11
N ARG A 342 -12.85 -5.14 -16.94
CA ARG A 342 -12.17 -6.11 -17.82
C ARG A 342 -12.67 -6.07 -19.28
N VAL A 343 -13.55 -5.14 -19.64
CA VAL A 343 -14.20 -5.07 -20.93
C VAL A 343 -13.49 -4.03 -21.78
N TYR A 344 -12.89 -4.48 -22.88
CA TYR A 344 -12.27 -3.63 -23.88
C TYR A 344 -13.30 -2.76 -24.61
N HIS A 345 -12.85 -1.62 -25.13
CA HIS A 345 -13.68 -0.73 -25.97
C HIS A 345 -14.28 -1.53 -27.16
N PRO A 346 -15.56 -1.34 -27.56
CA PRO A 346 -16.21 -2.16 -28.60
C PRO A 346 -15.44 -2.30 -29.92
N SER A 347 -14.71 -1.26 -30.34
CA SER A 347 -13.87 -1.29 -31.56
C SER A 347 -12.77 -2.37 -31.51
N TRP A 348 -12.37 -2.84 -30.33
CA TRP A 348 -11.41 -3.93 -30.13
C TRP A 348 -11.83 -5.25 -30.76
N TYR A 349 -13.14 -5.47 -30.86
CA TYR A 349 -13.74 -6.71 -31.32
C TYR A 349 -14.03 -6.69 -32.82
N THR A 350 -13.73 -5.58 -33.50
CA THR A 350 -13.86 -5.52 -34.97
C THR A 350 -12.79 -6.38 -35.62
N ILE A 351 -13.17 -7.17 -36.63
CA ILE A 351 -12.29 -8.12 -37.32
C ILE A 351 -11.05 -7.41 -37.88
N SER A 352 -11.20 -6.26 -38.52
CA SER A 352 -10.08 -5.49 -39.08
C SER A 352 -9.10 -5.00 -38.02
N THR A 353 -9.59 -4.58 -36.84
CA THR A 353 -8.72 -4.16 -35.72
C THR A 353 -7.98 -5.34 -35.11
N ILE A 354 -8.65 -6.50 -34.98
CA ILE A 354 -8.01 -7.73 -34.51
C ILE A 354 -6.90 -8.14 -35.47
N LYS A 355 -7.22 -8.22 -36.77
CA LYS A 355 -6.29 -8.60 -37.83
C LYS A 355 -5.08 -7.66 -37.86
N PHE A 356 -5.30 -6.35 -37.86
CA PHE A 356 -4.22 -5.35 -37.81
C PHE A 356 -3.31 -5.53 -36.58
N HIS A 357 -3.88 -5.64 -35.38
CA HIS A 357 -3.09 -5.78 -34.14
C HIS A 357 -2.26 -7.07 -34.16
N ILE A 358 -2.85 -8.21 -34.53
CA ILE A 358 -2.13 -9.48 -34.53
C ILE A 358 -0.96 -9.43 -35.51
N ILE A 359 -1.20 -9.01 -36.75
CA ILE A 359 -0.16 -8.91 -37.78
C ILE A 359 0.96 -7.97 -37.33
N THR A 360 0.60 -6.78 -36.85
CA THR A 360 1.58 -5.79 -36.39
C THR A 360 2.41 -6.28 -35.20
N LEU A 361 1.79 -6.95 -34.23
CA LEU A 361 2.51 -7.48 -33.06
C LEU A 361 3.43 -8.64 -33.45
N ILE A 362 3.02 -9.51 -34.38
CA ILE A 362 3.88 -10.58 -34.93
C ILE A 362 5.12 -9.96 -35.58
N ILE A 363 4.95 -8.94 -36.43
CA ILE A 363 6.06 -8.25 -37.10
C ILE A 363 6.99 -7.59 -36.06
N ARG A 364 6.43 -6.93 -35.06
CA ARG A 364 7.19 -6.17 -34.06
C ARG A 364 8.04 -7.07 -33.17
N ASP A 365 7.42 -8.14 -32.66
CA ASP A 365 8.05 -9.01 -31.65
C ASP A 365 8.71 -10.25 -32.29
N LEU A 366 8.55 -10.42 -33.61
CA LEU A 366 9.00 -11.51 -34.48
C LEU A 366 8.50 -12.90 -34.09
N GLY A 367 7.25 -12.94 -33.61
CA GLY A 367 6.59 -14.20 -33.28
C GLY A 367 7.25 -14.94 -32.13
N LEU A 368 7.86 -14.21 -31.19
CA LEU A 368 8.41 -14.73 -29.94
C LEU A 368 7.80 -14.01 -28.74
N ASP A 369 7.56 -14.74 -27.65
CA ASP A 369 7.10 -14.17 -26.38
C ASP A 369 8.10 -13.12 -25.84
N ILE A 370 7.56 -12.00 -25.34
CA ILE A 370 8.37 -10.84 -24.97
C ILE A 370 9.26 -11.08 -23.74
N LEU A 371 8.86 -11.95 -22.80
CA LEU A 371 9.62 -12.23 -21.59
C LEU A 371 10.57 -13.42 -21.76
N THR A 372 10.13 -14.45 -22.48
CA THR A 372 10.81 -15.76 -22.51
C THR A 372 11.59 -16.03 -23.80
N LEU A 373 11.42 -15.21 -24.83
CA LEU A 373 11.93 -15.42 -26.20
C LEU A 373 11.44 -16.74 -26.84
N GLU A 374 10.43 -17.39 -26.28
CA GLU A 374 9.93 -18.64 -26.83
C GLU A 374 9.06 -18.41 -28.08
N PRO A 375 9.21 -19.25 -29.12
CA PRO A 375 8.39 -19.14 -30.32
C PRO A 375 6.91 -19.31 -30.05
N ILE A 376 6.12 -18.46 -30.68
CA ILE A 376 4.66 -18.58 -30.75
C ILE A 376 4.33 -19.75 -31.67
N LYS A 377 3.67 -20.78 -31.13
CA LYS A 377 3.22 -21.95 -31.92
C LYS A 377 2.03 -21.59 -32.81
N SER A 378 1.95 -22.18 -34.00
CA SER A 378 0.90 -21.90 -34.99
C SER A 378 -0.50 -22.30 -34.49
N GLU A 379 -0.61 -23.40 -33.75
CA GLU A 379 -1.89 -23.92 -33.21
C GLU A 379 -2.55 -22.94 -32.24
N SER A 380 -1.77 -22.02 -31.68
CA SER A 380 -2.27 -20.97 -30.80
C SER A 380 -3.28 -20.03 -31.47
N PHE A 381 -3.32 -20.00 -32.81
CA PHE A 381 -4.28 -19.23 -33.59
C PHE A 381 -5.53 -20.02 -33.97
N LYS A 382 -5.57 -21.34 -33.72
CA LYS A 382 -6.67 -22.23 -34.09
C LYS A 382 -8.01 -21.74 -33.53
N LYS A 383 -9.09 -21.93 -34.29
CA LYS A 383 -10.45 -21.53 -33.92
C LYS A 383 -11.07 -22.56 -32.96
N THR A 384 -10.64 -22.58 -31.70
CA THR A 384 -11.22 -23.48 -30.68
C THR A 384 -11.79 -22.68 -29.51
N HIS A 385 -12.97 -23.09 -29.04
CA HIS A 385 -13.62 -22.53 -27.85
C HIS A 385 -13.09 -23.13 -26.53
N ARG A 386 -11.98 -23.89 -26.54
CA ARG A 386 -11.75 -24.93 -25.50
C ARG A 386 -10.34 -25.18 -24.97
N MET A 387 -9.31 -24.38 -25.23
CA MET A 387 -8.03 -24.56 -24.50
C MET A 387 -7.35 -23.23 -24.15
N ASP A 388 -7.62 -22.73 -22.95
CA ASP A 388 -7.10 -21.45 -22.42
C ASP A 388 -5.57 -21.44 -22.20
N SER A 389 -4.89 -22.59 -22.19
CA SER A 389 -3.45 -22.64 -21.83
C SER A 389 -2.47 -22.35 -22.98
N PHE A 390 -2.91 -22.41 -24.24
CA PHE A 390 -2.05 -22.23 -25.42
C PHE A 390 -2.51 -21.12 -26.36
N THR A 391 -3.58 -20.42 -26.04
CA THR A 391 -4.06 -19.29 -26.84
C THR A 391 -3.18 -18.06 -26.60
N TYR A 392 -2.71 -17.43 -27.67
CA TYR A 392 -2.06 -16.11 -27.56
C TYR A 392 -3.10 -15.01 -27.54
N GLU A 393 -2.85 -14.00 -26.71
CA GLU A 393 -3.76 -12.89 -26.49
C GLU A 393 -3.05 -11.55 -26.73
N ARG A 394 -3.83 -10.58 -27.20
CA ARG A 394 -3.42 -9.17 -27.21
C ARG A 394 -3.53 -8.67 -25.77
N HIS A 395 -2.40 -8.35 -25.15
CA HIS A 395 -2.34 -7.91 -23.77
C HIS A 395 -2.00 -6.41 -23.67
N HIS A 396 -2.76 -5.65 -22.88
CA HIS A 396 -2.35 -4.30 -22.49
C HIS A 396 -1.33 -4.36 -21.37
N ILE A 397 -0.14 -3.86 -21.64
CA ILE A 397 0.94 -3.79 -20.66
C ILE A 397 0.66 -2.73 -19.57
N PHE A 398 -0.34 -1.86 -19.78
CA PHE A 398 -0.76 -0.82 -18.85
C PHE A 398 -2.12 -1.16 -18.24
N VAL A 399 -2.14 -1.33 -16.91
CA VAL A 399 -3.33 -1.75 -16.16
C VAL A 399 -4.50 -0.77 -16.31
N ASN A 400 -4.21 0.53 -16.47
CA ASN A 400 -5.21 1.61 -16.50
C ASN A 400 -5.70 1.97 -17.92
N ASP A 401 -5.31 1.21 -18.94
CA ASP A 401 -5.43 1.65 -20.34
C ASP A 401 -6.24 0.69 -21.24
N LYS A 402 -7.15 -0.08 -20.66
CA LYS A 402 -7.94 -1.08 -21.41
C LYS A 402 -8.88 -0.50 -22.48
N MET A 403 -9.03 0.83 -22.54
CA MET A 403 -9.79 1.53 -23.59
C MET A 403 -8.94 1.88 -24.82
N SER A 404 -7.62 1.84 -24.72
CA SER A 404 -6.74 2.19 -25.82
C SER A 404 -6.75 1.14 -26.91
N ILE A 405 -6.87 1.58 -28.17
CA ILE A 405 -6.63 0.76 -29.37
C ILE A 405 -5.21 0.95 -29.93
N ASP A 406 -4.33 1.65 -29.20
CA ASP A 406 -2.96 1.87 -29.65
C ASP A 406 -2.15 0.57 -29.56
N VAL A 407 -1.74 0.06 -30.73
CA VAL A 407 -0.94 -1.16 -30.86
C VAL A 407 0.43 -1.08 -30.15
N ASN A 408 0.96 0.13 -29.94
CA ASN A 408 2.21 0.33 -29.20
C ASN A 408 2.08 0.10 -27.69
N ARG A 409 0.84 0.06 -27.20
CA ARG A 409 0.51 -0.20 -25.79
C ARG A 409 0.10 -1.66 -25.57
N LEU A 410 0.26 -2.49 -26.60
CA LEU A 410 -0.07 -3.91 -26.62
C LEU A 410 1.16 -4.79 -26.76
N ALA A 411 1.06 -6.02 -26.27
CA ALA A 411 1.99 -7.12 -26.51
C ALA A 411 1.22 -8.37 -26.95
N LEU A 412 1.87 -9.22 -27.75
CA LEU A 412 1.37 -10.56 -28.05
C LEU A 412 2.00 -11.53 -27.04
N VAL A 413 1.18 -12.20 -26.24
CA VAL A 413 1.65 -13.05 -25.13
C VAL A 413 0.86 -14.34 -25.07
N MET A 414 1.52 -15.42 -24.62
CA MET A 414 0.81 -16.62 -24.18
C MET A 414 -0.15 -16.28 -23.06
N HIS A 415 -1.36 -16.85 -23.08
CA HIS A 415 -2.31 -16.67 -21.98
C HIS A 415 -1.70 -17.05 -20.61
N THR A 416 -0.89 -18.11 -20.55
CA THR A 416 -0.18 -18.52 -19.32
C THR A 416 0.79 -17.48 -18.77
N ASN A 417 1.33 -16.60 -19.63
CA ASN A 417 2.25 -15.54 -19.26
C ASN A 417 1.57 -14.17 -19.09
N HIS A 418 0.25 -14.09 -19.31
CA HIS A 418 -0.51 -12.85 -19.28
C HIS A 418 -0.42 -12.15 -17.91
N TYR A 419 -0.57 -12.88 -16.81
CA TYR A 419 -0.43 -12.31 -15.45
C TYR A 419 0.99 -11.81 -15.17
N ASN A 420 2.00 -12.47 -15.73
CA ASN A 420 3.40 -12.13 -15.51
C ASN A 420 3.81 -10.81 -16.19
N LEU A 421 3.02 -10.30 -17.13
CA LEU A 421 3.23 -9.02 -17.80
C LEU A 421 2.55 -7.84 -17.11
N GLU A 422 1.53 -8.10 -16.30
CA GLU A 422 0.71 -7.05 -15.70
C GLU A 422 1.56 -6.16 -14.77
N GLY A 423 1.57 -4.85 -15.04
CA GLY A 423 2.36 -3.88 -14.26
C GLY A 423 3.86 -3.83 -14.58
N LYS A 424 4.35 -4.57 -15.57
CA LYS A 424 5.76 -4.54 -16.03
C LYS A 424 6.02 -3.58 -17.19
N SER A 425 5.18 -2.54 -17.37
CA SER A 425 5.17 -1.67 -18.55
C SER A 425 6.56 -1.12 -18.90
N ASN A 426 7.32 -0.63 -17.91
CA ASN A 426 8.66 -0.07 -18.14
C ASN A 426 9.67 -1.10 -18.67
N LEU A 427 9.63 -2.32 -18.13
CA LEU A 427 10.50 -3.42 -18.59
C LEU A 427 10.12 -3.80 -20.02
N VAL A 428 8.83 -4.03 -20.29
CA VAL A 428 8.36 -4.46 -21.61
C VAL A 428 8.72 -3.42 -22.66
N LEU A 429 8.51 -2.12 -22.38
CA LEU A 429 8.88 -1.05 -23.30
C LEU A 429 10.39 -0.99 -23.57
N ASP A 430 11.24 -1.19 -22.56
CA ASP A 430 12.70 -1.27 -22.76
C ASP A 430 13.07 -2.48 -23.65
N LEU A 431 12.47 -3.64 -23.39
CA LEU A 431 12.70 -4.85 -24.19
C LEU A 431 12.27 -4.69 -25.64
N ILE A 432 11.08 -4.13 -25.90
CA ILE A 432 10.59 -3.82 -27.25
C ILE A 432 11.54 -2.84 -27.94
N ARG A 433 11.90 -1.73 -27.28
CA ARG A 433 12.84 -0.75 -27.84
C ARG A 433 14.18 -1.37 -28.22
N ARG A 434 14.75 -2.20 -27.35
CA ARG A 434 16.04 -2.88 -27.62
C ARG A 434 15.94 -3.93 -28.72
N ARG A 435 14.81 -4.63 -28.83
CA ARG A 435 14.54 -5.58 -29.93
C ARG A 435 14.44 -4.88 -31.29
N ILE A 436 13.85 -3.69 -31.32
CA ILE A 436 13.65 -2.89 -32.52
C ILE A 436 14.91 -2.13 -32.94
N ASN A 437 15.68 -1.63 -31.97
CA ASN A 437 16.93 -0.93 -32.21
C ASN A 437 18.04 -1.88 -32.73
N LEU A 438 18.84 -1.40 -33.68
CA LEU A 438 19.75 -2.16 -34.55
C LEU A 438 20.94 -2.83 -33.86
N THR A 439 20.98 -2.93 -32.54
CA THR A 439 22.09 -3.60 -31.85
C THR A 439 21.90 -5.12 -31.94
N PHE A 440 22.88 -5.84 -32.49
CA PHE A 440 22.96 -7.30 -32.40
C PHE A 440 23.04 -7.78 -30.94
N ASP A 441 23.36 -6.87 -30.01
CA ASP A 441 23.45 -7.15 -28.59
C ASP A 441 22.12 -7.54 -27.96
N CYS A 442 22.13 -8.73 -27.37
CA CYS A 442 21.02 -9.22 -26.57
C CYS A 442 20.84 -8.39 -25.28
N PRO A 443 19.61 -7.95 -24.95
CA PRO A 443 19.30 -7.27 -23.70
C PRO A 443 19.80 -8.00 -22.44
N GLN A 444 20.30 -7.24 -21.47
CA GLN A 444 20.80 -7.78 -20.19
C GLN A 444 19.75 -8.57 -19.41
N TYR A 445 18.48 -8.23 -19.57
CA TYR A 445 17.39 -9.00 -18.98
C TYR A 445 17.41 -10.46 -19.45
N TYR A 446 17.49 -10.72 -20.76
CA TYR A 446 17.51 -12.09 -21.29
C TYR A 446 18.77 -12.84 -20.86
N LYS A 447 19.93 -12.17 -20.92
CA LYS A 447 21.22 -12.74 -20.48
C LYS A 447 21.19 -13.27 -19.04
N LYS A 448 20.40 -12.64 -18.17
CA LYS A 448 20.30 -12.96 -16.75
C LYS A 448 19.16 -13.92 -16.39
N ASN A 449 18.10 -13.96 -17.19
CA ASN A 449 16.84 -14.60 -16.80
C ASN A 449 16.41 -15.77 -17.69
N ILE A 450 17.06 -15.97 -18.84
CA ILE A 450 16.70 -17.02 -19.81
C ILE A 450 17.86 -18.00 -19.94
N ILE A 451 17.54 -19.29 -19.78
CA ILE A 451 18.45 -20.39 -20.11
C ILE A 451 18.55 -20.47 -21.64
N ASP A 452 19.77 -20.64 -22.16
CA ASP A 452 20.07 -20.66 -23.61
C ASP A 452 19.68 -19.38 -24.35
N TRP A 453 19.77 -18.24 -23.66
CA TRP A 453 19.43 -16.92 -24.23
C TRP A 453 20.17 -16.62 -25.53
N ARG A 454 21.38 -17.16 -25.74
CA ARG A 454 22.17 -16.95 -26.97
C ARG A 454 21.46 -17.54 -28.17
N ASP A 455 21.03 -18.79 -28.06
CA ASP A 455 20.38 -19.51 -29.15
C ASP A 455 19.00 -18.93 -29.44
N LYS A 456 18.23 -18.64 -28.38
CA LYS A 456 16.92 -17.99 -28.51
C LYS A 456 17.02 -16.58 -29.13
N TRP A 457 18.07 -15.82 -28.80
CA TRP A 457 18.32 -14.52 -29.41
C TRP A 457 18.78 -14.63 -30.86
N GLN A 458 19.61 -15.62 -31.18
CA GLN A 458 20.02 -15.88 -32.55
C GLN A 458 18.82 -16.24 -33.43
N HIS A 459 17.90 -17.03 -32.90
CA HIS A 459 16.65 -17.36 -33.58
C HIS A 459 15.78 -16.11 -33.85
N TYR A 460 15.69 -15.18 -32.89
CA TYR A 460 15.06 -13.87 -33.12
C TYR A 460 15.70 -13.10 -34.30
N LEU A 461 17.04 -13.05 -34.34
CA LEU A 461 17.77 -12.36 -35.41
C LEU A 461 17.58 -13.04 -36.77
N GLN A 462 17.53 -14.37 -36.84
CA GLN A 462 17.26 -15.13 -38.07
C GLN A 462 15.88 -14.81 -38.63
N ARG A 463 14.85 -14.86 -37.79
CA ARG A 463 13.46 -14.49 -38.15
C ARG A 463 13.37 -13.08 -38.70
N ARG A 464 14.11 -12.13 -38.10
CA ARG A 464 14.19 -10.73 -38.57
C ARG A 464 14.73 -10.67 -39.99
N THR A 465 15.87 -11.31 -40.22
CA THR A 465 16.56 -11.33 -41.52
C THR A 465 15.66 -11.96 -42.57
N PHE A 466 15.01 -13.07 -42.25
CA PHE A 466 14.08 -13.75 -43.15
C PHE A 466 12.92 -12.84 -43.57
N LEU A 467 12.27 -12.17 -42.62
CA LEU A 467 11.17 -11.25 -42.90
C LEU A 467 11.60 -10.13 -43.86
N ILE A 468 12.79 -9.55 -43.64
CA ILE A 468 13.34 -8.47 -44.48
C ILE A 468 13.60 -8.96 -45.92
N GLN A 469 14.10 -10.18 -46.08
CA GLN A 469 14.46 -10.75 -47.37
C GLN A 469 13.24 -11.23 -48.17
N ASN A 470 12.30 -11.90 -47.48
CA ASN A 470 11.26 -12.70 -48.14
C ASN A 470 9.84 -12.11 -48.03
N GLY A 471 9.62 -11.08 -47.21
CA GLY A 471 8.30 -10.46 -47.03
C GLY A 471 7.43 -11.17 -45.99
N ILE A 472 6.28 -10.58 -45.66
CA ILE A 472 5.47 -11.02 -44.52
C ILE A 472 4.68 -12.30 -44.81
N VAL A 473 4.15 -12.47 -46.02
CA VAL A 473 3.45 -13.71 -46.38
C VAL A 473 4.37 -14.91 -46.24
N ASN A 474 5.57 -14.84 -46.82
CA ASN A 474 6.55 -15.92 -46.71
C ASN A 474 7.03 -16.14 -45.28
N PHE A 475 7.18 -15.07 -44.50
CA PHE A 475 7.50 -15.18 -43.07
C PHE A 475 6.42 -15.93 -42.28
N ILE A 476 5.14 -15.63 -42.52
CA ILE A 476 4.02 -16.33 -41.87
C ILE A 476 3.98 -17.79 -42.34
N ASN A 477 4.24 -18.04 -43.61
CA ASN A 477 4.27 -19.40 -44.16
C ASN A 477 5.39 -20.24 -43.55
N GLU A 478 6.58 -19.68 -43.40
CA GLU A 478 7.75 -20.38 -42.84
C GLU A 478 7.59 -20.68 -41.34
N TYR A 479 7.19 -19.68 -40.54
CA TYR A 479 7.27 -19.78 -39.08
C TYR A 479 5.95 -20.12 -38.38
N PHE A 480 4.83 -20.16 -39.11
CA PHE A 480 3.50 -20.41 -38.54
C PHE A 480 2.69 -21.48 -39.30
N THR A 481 3.36 -22.29 -40.11
CA THR A 481 2.78 -23.54 -40.63
C THR A 481 3.18 -24.67 -39.69
N ASP A 482 2.21 -25.49 -39.27
CA ASP A 482 2.49 -26.68 -38.46
C ASP A 482 3.11 -27.83 -39.29
N ASP A 483 3.57 -28.88 -38.63
CA ASP A 483 4.21 -30.05 -39.26
C ASP A 483 3.28 -30.79 -40.24
N ASN A 484 1.96 -30.55 -40.17
CA ASN A 484 0.96 -31.13 -41.06
C ASN A 484 0.62 -30.20 -42.24
N GLY A 485 1.31 -29.06 -42.39
CA GLY A 485 1.08 -28.10 -43.46
C GLY A 485 -0.08 -27.12 -43.20
N ASN A 486 -0.64 -27.07 -42.00
CA ASN A 486 -1.75 -26.16 -41.69
C ASN A 486 -1.23 -24.78 -41.25
N ASN A 487 -1.84 -23.72 -41.76
CA ASN A 487 -1.51 -22.34 -41.38
C ASN A 487 -2.74 -21.63 -40.80
N TYR A 488 -2.87 -21.71 -39.48
CA TYR A 488 -4.04 -21.18 -38.76
C TYR A 488 -4.16 -19.66 -38.80
N ILE A 489 -3.08 -18.92 -39.10
CA ILE A 489 -3.13 -17.47 -39.30
C ILE A 489 -3.86 -17.16 -40.60
N PHE A 490 -3.48 -17.83 -41.69
CA PHE A 490 -4.15 -17.67 -42.98
C PHE A 490 -5.59 -18.16 -42.94
N GLU A 491 -5.85 -19.33 -42.37
CA GLU A 491 -7.21 -19.85 -42.23
C GLU A 491 -8.13 -18.89 -41.45
N LYS A 492 -7.62 -18.28 -40.37
CA LYS A 492 -8.42 -17.42 -39.48
C LYS A 492 -8.65 -16.02 -40.02
N PHE A 493 -7.62 -15.39 -40.60
CA PHE A 493 -7.67 -13.97 -40.97
C PHE A 493 -7.73 -13.72 -42.48
N PHE A 494 -7.45 -14.73 -43.30
CA PHE A 494 -7.30 -14.62 -44.75
C PHE A 494 -7.98 -15.77 -45.53
N SER A 495 -8.88 -16.54 -44.91
CA SER A 495 -9.56 -17.68 -45.57
C SER A 495 -10.30 -17.32 -46.86
N ASN A 496 -10.78 -16.08 -46.97
CA ASN A 496 -11.53 -15.58 -48.13
C ASN A 496 -10.68 -14.69 -49.06
N ILE A 497 -9.37 -14.63 -48.86
CA ILE A 497 -8.47 -13.78 -49.64
C ILE A 497 -7.60 -14.69 -50.52
N PRO A 498 -7.55 -14.49 -51.84
CA PRO A 498 -6.65 -15.23 -52.72
C PRO A 498 -5.21 -15.13 -52.24
N LYS A 499 -4.46 -16.24 -52.24
CA LYS A 499 -3.09 -16.31 -51.68
C LYS A 499 -2.18 -15.20 -52.20
N ASP A 500 -2.24 -14.94 -53.50
CA ASP A 500 -1.40 -13.94 -54.19
C ASP A 500 -1.74 -12.50 -53.80
N ASN A 501 -2.91 -12.27 -53.18
CA ASN A 501 -3.39 -10.96 -52.75
C ASN A 501 -3.19 -10.70 -51.25
N ILE A 502 -2.75 -11.69 -50.46
CA ILE A 502 -2.61 -11.57 -48.99
C ILE A 502 -1.62 -10.47 -48.62
N GLU A 503 -0.48 -10.40 -49.32
CA GLU A 503 0.55 -9.38 -49.08
C GLU A 503 -0.03 -7.96 -49.29
N GLN A 504 -0.79 -7.77 -50.38
CA GLN A 504 -1.42 -6.49 -50.68
C GLN A 504 -2.50 -6.12 -49.66
N ASP A 505 -3.30 -7.08 -49.21
CA ASP A 505 -4.32 -6.88 -48.17
C ASP A 505 -3.71 -6.41 -46.84
N ILE A 506 -2.59 -7.01 -46.43
CA ILE A 506 -1.86 -6.58 -45.22
C ILE A 506 -1.38 -5.13 -45.37
N LYS A 507 -0.81 -4.77 -46.52
CA LYS A 507 -0.35 -3.39 -46.79
C LYS A 507 -1.49 -2.39 -46.73
N ASN A 508 -2.63 -2.73 -47.34
CA ASN A 508 -3.84 -1.90 -47.30
C ASN A 508 -4.36 -1.70 -45.88
N LEU A 509 -4.38 -2.76 -45.06
CA LEU A 509 -4.76 -2.70 -43.64
C LEU A 509 -3.89 -1.73 -42.84
N MET A 510 -2.58 -1.71 -43.10
CA MET A 510 -1.65 -0.79 -42.44
C MET A 510 -1.85 0.67 -42.90
N LEU A 511 -2.04 0.88 -44.20
CA LEU A 511 -2.32 2.20 -44.77
C LEU A 511 -3.64 2.77 -44.23
N GLU A 512 -4.69 1.97 -44.20
CA GLU A 512 -5.98 2.37 -43.61
C GLU A 512 -5.85 2.78 -42.15
N TRP A 513 -5.03 2.06 -41.36
CA TRP A 513 -4.81 2.38 -39.96
C TRP A 513 -4.20 3.78 -39.80
N ILE A 514 -3.18 4.08 -40.60
CA ILE A 514 -2.51 5.38 -40.62
C ILE A 514 -3.47 6.48 -41.09
N ASN A 515 -4.23 6.24 -42.17
CA ASN A 515 -5.21 7.19 -42.71
C ASN A 515 -6.31 7.53 -41.71
N LYS A 516 -6.63 6.63 -40.78
CA LYS A 516 -7.56 6.86 -39.66
C LYS A 516 -6.93 7.66 -38.51
N HIS A 517 -5.77 8.27 -38.70
CA HIS A 517 -5.06 9.11 -37.73
C HIS A 517 -4.73 8.36 -36.43
N ARG A 518 -4.55 7.04 -36.52
CA ARG A 518 -4.18 6.20 -35.38
C ARG A 518 -2.66 6.17 -35.23
N PRO A 519 -2.14 5.91 -34.01
CA PRO A 519 -0.70 5.84 -33.80
C PRO A 519 -0.04 4.81 -34.72
N ALA A 520 1.02 5.22 -35.40
CA ALA A 520 1.82 4.33 -36.21
C ALA A 520 2.52 3.30 -35.30
N PRO A 521 2.58 2.02 -35.71
CA PRO A 521 3.26 1.01 -34.93
C PRO A 521 4.77 1.25 -34.89
N ILE A 522 5.38 1.06 -33.73
CA ILE A 522 6.84 1.10 -33.58
C ILE A 522 7.40 -0.17 -34.21
N LEU A 523 8.10 -0.03 -35.33
CA LEU A 523 8.70 -1.12 -36.10
C LEU A 523 10.13 -0.74 -36.52
N ASN A 524 10.94 -1.75 -36.89
CA ASN A 524 12.28 -1.53 -37.41
C ASN A 524 12.21 -0.83 -38.79
N SER A 525 13.07 0.16 -39.03
CA SER A 525 13.07 0.94 -40.28
C SER A 525 13.21 0.08 -41.54
N HIS A 526 14.04 -0.97 -41.54
CA HIS A 526 14.18 -1.86 -42.70
C HIS A 526 12.90 -2.67 -42.97
N ILE A 527 12.22 -3.10 -41.91
CA ILE A 527 10.93 -3.79 -42.01
C ILE A 527 9.84 -2.81 -42.50
N ILE A 528 9.81 -1.58 -41.98
CA ILE A 528 8.90 -0.51 -42.45
C ILE A 528 9.09 -0.28 -43.95
N THR A 529 10.33 -0.09 -44.42
CA THR A 529 10.62 0.17 -45.83
C THR A 529 10.21 -0.98 -46.75
N LYS A 530 10.21 -2.22 -46.26
CA LYS A 530 9.75 -3.39 -47.03
C LYS A 530 8.24 -3.55 -47.02
N LEU A 531 7.58 -3.23 -45.91
CA LEU A 531 6.11 -3.29 -45.78
C LEU A 531 5.43 -2.14 -46.53
N PHE A 532 6.06 -0.96 -46.58
CA PHE A 532 5.56 0.21 -47.31
C PHE A 532 6.42 0.43 -48.55
N CYS A 533 5.97 -0.04 -49.72
CA CYS A 533 6.58 0.32 -50.99
C CYS A 533 6.41 1.84 -51.22
N GLY A 534 7.42 2.62 -50.81
CA GLY A 534 7.58 4.05 -51.11
C GLY A 534 6.59 5.00 -50.44
N THR A 535 6.93 5.53 -49.26
CA THR A 535 6.59 6.93 -48.93
C THR A 535 7.56 7.48 -47.88
N PRO A 536 8.23 8.64 -48.09
CA PRO A 536 9.38 9.07 -47.28
C PRO A 536 9.05 9.63 -45.88
N ASN A 537 7.77 9.76 -45.51
CA ASN A 537 7.38 10.69 -44.44
C ASN A 537 7.11 10.06 -43.06
N LEU A 538 7.37 8.77 -42.84
CA LEU A 538 7.10 8.10 -41.55
C LEU A 538 8.33 7.92 -40.64
N VAL A 539 9.52 8.33 -41.08
CA VAL A 539 10.79 8.06 -40.36
C VAL A 539 11.50 9.34 -39.93
N THR A 540 10.80 10.42 -39.57
CA THR A 540 11.47 11.58 -38.93
C THR A 540 10.47 12.51 -38.26
N SER A 541 10.01 12.17 -37.06
CA SER A 541 9.83 13.12 -35.94
C SER A 541 8.97 12.51 -34.84
N GLY A 542 9.42 12.68 -33.59
CA GLY A 542 8.58 12.48 -32.42
C GLY A 542 8.67 11.11 -31.78
N PHE A 543 9.84 10.78 -31.23
CA PHE A 543 9.85 10.12 -29.91
C PHE A 543 9.00 11.00 -29.00
N ILE A 544 7.73 10.65 -28.79
CA ILE A 544 6.94 11.23 -27.72
C ILE A 544 7.67 10.82 -26.43
N GLN A 545 8.37 11.80 -25.85
CA GLN A 545 8.87 11.71 -24.49
C GLN A 545 7.66 11.47 -23.60
N TYR A 546 7.50 10.23 -23.15
CA TYR A 546 6.63 9.94 -22.02
C TYR A 546 7.25 10.67 -20.82
N LYS A 547 6.64 11.80 -20.41
CA LYS A 547 6.97 12.44 -19.14
C LYS A 547 6.75 11.40 -18.03
N SER A 548 7.83 11.18 -17.28
CA SER A 548 7.99 10.25 -16.16
C SER A 548 7.00 10.48 -15.03
#